data_AF-A0A9P5ZIB8-F1
#
_entry.id   AF-A0A9P5ZIB8-F1
#
_cell.length_a   1.000
_cell.length_b   1.000
_cell.length_c   1.000
_cell.angle_alpha   90.00
_cell.angle_beta   90.00
_cell.angle_gamma   90.00
#
_symmetry.space_group_name_H-M   'P 1'
#
loop_
_entity.id
_entity.type
_entity.pdbx_description
1 polymer ?
#
loop_
_entity_poly.entity_id
_entity_poly.type
_entity_poly.pdbx_seq_one_letter_code
_entity_poly.pdbx_strand_id
1 'polypeptide(L)'
;MSILDELILQDSRAGATTCSKCIKAVDTLYQCQDCFYPKLHCRTCMLMAHQHLPLHRILALGLVVLLNHSSNPCPGAVETIWDFIVINVSGIHILNLSIYKCYQMGLPTTLCNQLLRHQLFPATLKLPQATFTFNLLNMFYLLTLQSKIAVFDFYHATEQQTDNVGVKKLPDYYERFLNVMHVWCNLMCAKQPGCRHDPQGVLDTAPGQCTVECLACPHPRVNLPNNWDRAPLQQKYVNMYLTNGHKTYSFSKVDILTYINNGCQFPAQKQRMHYQE
;
A
#
# COMPACT_ATOMS: atom_id res chain seq x y z
N MET A 1 -13.12 36.95 -13.75
CA MET A 1 -13.10 35.96 -12.66
C MET A 1 -11.70 35.94 -12.07
N SER A 2 -11.62 35.96 -10.75
CA SER A 2 -10.40 35.74 -9.99
C SER A 2 -10.05 34.24 -9.97
N ILE A 3 -8.81 33.91 -9.61
CA ILE A 3 -8.41 32.50 -9.38
C ILE A 3 -9.28 31.87 -8.28
N LEU A 4 -9.64 32.65 -7.25
CA LEU A 4 -10.50 32.18 -6.17
C LEU A 4 -11.91 31.84 -6.67
N ASP A 5 -12.45 32.63 -7.62
CA ASP A 5 -13.76 32.35 -8.21
C ASP A 5 -13.75 30.99 -8.91
N GLU A 6 -12.69 30.66 -9.65
CA GLU A 6 -12.54 29.36 -10.33
C GLU A 6 -12.43 28.19 -9.34
N LEU A 7 -11.69 28.36 -8.24
CA LEU A 7 -11.60 27.34 -7.18
C LEU A 7 -12.97 27.10 -6.52
N ILE A 8 -13.71 28.16 -6.22
CA ILE A 8 -15.07 28.05 -5.68
C ILE A 8 -16.00 27.39 -6.69
N LEU A 9 -15.87 27.70 -7.98
CA LEU A 9 -16.68 27.06 -9.03
C LEU A 9 -16.42 25.55 -9.15
N GLN A 10 -15.17 25.10 -8.95
CA GLN A 10 -14.84 23.68 -8.92
C GLN A 10 -15.50 22.93 -7.77
N ASP A 11 -15.61 23.58 -6.59
CA ASP A 11 -16.31 23.03 -5.42
C ASP A 11 -17.84 23.21 -5.52
N SER A 12 -18.29 24.14 -6.37
CA SER A 12 -19.70 24.47 -6.53
C SER A 12 -20.45 23.35 -7.23
N ARG A 13 -21.52 22.89 -6.58
CA ARG A 13 -22.53 22.05 -7.22
C ARG A 13 -23.52 22.99 -7.88
N ALA A 14 -23.23 23.40 -9.11
CA ALA A 14 -24.17 24.20 -9.89
C ALA A 14 -25.56 23.53 -9.85
N GLY A 15 -26.64 24.31 -9.71
CA GLY A 15 -28.03 23.85 -9.60
C GLY A 15 -28.59 23.18 -10.86
N ALA A 16 -27.74 22.48 -11.61
CA ALA A 16 -28.12 21.67 -12.73
C ALA A 16 -29.08 20.58 -12.25
N THR A 17 -30.13 20.38 -13.03
CA THR A 17 -31.13 19.33 -12.83
C THR A 17 -30.99 18.21 -13.86
N THR A 18 -30.07 18.35 -14.82
CA THR A 18 -29.89 17.42 -15.93
C THR A 18 -28.53 16.73 -15.89
N CYS A 19 -28.52 15.41 -16.11
CA CYS A 19 -27.29 14.63 -16.18
C CYS A 19 -26.49 14.97 -17.44
N SER A 20 -25.20 15.29 -17.31
CA SER A 20 -24.34 15.66 -18.45
C SER A 20 -24.08 14.52 -19.45
N LYS A 21 -24.46 13.27 -19.15
CA LYS A 21 -24.25 12.10 -20.04
C LYS A 21 -25.54 11.63 -20.71
N CYS A 22 -26.60 11.39 -19.93
CA CYS A 22 -27.86 10.88 -20.46
C CYS A 22 -28.92 11.97 -20.70
N ILE A 23 -28.63 13.23 -20.33
CA ILE A 23 -29.46 14.42 -20.54
C ILE A 23 -30.82 14.36 -19.81
N LYS A 24 -31.06 13.30 -19.02
CA LYS A 24 -32.29 13.14 -18.22
C LYS A 24 -32.30 14.12 -17.04
N ALA A 25 -33.47 14.72 -16.80
CA ALA A 25 -33.75 15.44 -15.57
C ALA A 25 -33.80 14.45 -14.39
N VAL A 26 -33.12 14.79 -13.29
CA VAL A 26 -33.06 13.98 -12.07
C VAL A 26 -33.02 14.88 -10.84
N ASP A 27 -33.56 14.39 -9.73
CA ASP A 27 -33.62 15.14 -8.47
C ASP A 27 -32.25 15.28 -7.80
N THR A 28 -31.31 14.38 -8.11
CA THR A 28 -29.98 14.37 -7.51
C THR A 28 -28.91 14.06 -8.53
N LEU A 29 -27.96 14.97 -8.64
CA LEU A 29 -26.74 14.81 -9.41
C LEU A 29 -25.53 14.64 -8.49
N TYR A 30 -24.56 13.89 -8.97
CA TYR A 30 -23.33 13.57 -8.29
C TYR A 30 -22.16 14.11 -9.11
N GLN A 31 -21.11 14.52 -8.42
CA GLN A 31 -19.84 14.94 -9.01
C GLN A 31 -18.74 14.08 -8.39
N CYS A 32 -17.74 13.74 -9.19
CA CYS A 32 -16.53 13.07 -8.72
C CYS A 32 -15.46 14.13 -8.43
N GLN A 33 -14.75 14.01 -7.30
CA GLN A 33 -13.71 14.95 -6.90
C GLN A 33 -12.35 14.70 -7.58
N ASP A 34 -12.15 13.51 -8.16
CA ASP A 34 -10.86 13.10 -8.74
C ASP A 34 -10.85 13.09 -10.27
N CYS A 35 -12.02 13.24 -10.91
CA CYS A 35 -12.10 13.32 -12.37
C CYS A 35 -11.53 14.64 -12.87
N PHE A 36 -10.64 14.58 -13.87
CA PHE A 36 -10.07 15.77 -14.50
C PHE A 36 -11.13 16.73 -15.07
N TYR A 37 -12.25 16.19 -15.57
CA TYR A 37 -13.41 16.96 -16.00
C TYR A 37 -14.60 16.65 -15.09
N PRO A 38 -14.78 17.37 -13.97
CA PRO A 38 -15.79 17.06 -12.97
C PRO A 38 -17.18 17.50 -13.45
N LYS A 39 -17.87 16.60 -14.16
CA LYS A 39 -19.25 16.80 -14.63
C LYS A 39 -20.28 16.23 -13.67
N LEU A 40 -21.49 16.80 -13.71
CA LEU A 40 -22.63 16.33 -12.93
C LEU A 40 -23.33 15.16 -13.63
N HIS A 41 -23.39 14.02 -12.95
CA HIS A 41 -23.98 12.79 -13.48
C HIS A 41 -25.06 12.26 -12.54
N CYS A 42 -26.11 11.65 -13.09
CA CYS A 42 -27.02 10.84 -12.30
C CYS A 42 -26.29 9.61 -11.75
N ARG A 43 -26.86 8.96 -10.72
CA ARG A 43 -26.26 7.78 -10.07
C ARG A 43 -25.78 6.72 -11.06
N THR A 44 -26.60 6.34 -12.03
CA THR A 44 -26.26 5.31 -13.02
C THR A 44 -25.07 5.70 -13.89
N CYS A 45 -25.07 6.93 -14.40
CA CYS A 45 -23.96 7.42 -15.23
C CYS A 45 -22.67 7.56 -14.42
N MET A 46 -22.77 7.94 -13.15
CA MET A 46 -21.63 8.03 -12.24
C MET A 46 -20.99 6.66 -12.00
N LEU A 47 -21.80 5.63 -11.68
CA LEU A 47 -21.31 4.27 -11.46
C LEU A 47 -20.70 3.68 -12.74
N MET A 48 -21.32 3.89 -13.90
CA MET A 48 -20.77 3.44 -15.18
C MET A 48 -19.44 4.13 -15.53
N ALA A 49 -19.30 5.42 -15.26
CA ALA A 49 -18.05 6.14 -15.52
C ALA A 49 -16.90 5.68 -14.62
N HIS A 50 -17.21 5.23 -13.39
CA HIS A 50 -16.22 4.85 -12.38
C HIS A 50 -16.02 3.34 -12.22
N GLN A 51 -16.62 2.52 -13.09
CA GLN A 51 -16.46 1.07 -13.05
C GLN A 51 -14.99 0.62 -13.14
N HIS A 52 -14.13 1.40 -13.81
CA HIS A 52 -12.68 1.16 -13.94
C HIS A 52 -11.83 2.09 -13.09
N LEU A 53 -12.45 3.00 -12.34
CA LEU A 53 -11.80 3.97 -11.46
C LEU A 53 -12.45 3.91 -10.07
N PRO A 54 -12.45 2.74 -9.41
CA PRO A 54 -13.26 2.53 -8.21
C PRO A 54 -12.77 3.29 -6.98
N LEU A 55 -11.55 3.83 -7.02
CA LEU A 55 -10.93 4.61 -5.94
C LEU A 55 -11.02 6.13 -6.16
N HIS A 56 -11.79 6.55 -7.17
CA HIS A 56 -12.20 7.93 -7.27
C HIS A 56 -13.26 8.23 -6.21
N ARG A 57 -13.14 9.39 -5.57
CA ARG A 57 -14.06 9.90 -4.56
C ARG A 57 -15.39 10.32 -5.21
N ILE A 58 -16.23 9.32 -5.42
CA ILE A 58 -17.66 9.47 -5.65
C ILE A 58 -18.36 9.33 -4.30
N LEU A 59 -19.41 10.12 -4.06
CA LEU A 59 -20.24 9.94 -2.87
C LEU A 59 -20.69 8.46 -2.77
N ALA A 60 -20.93 7.93 -1.57
CA ALA A 60 -21.24 6.52 -1.31
C ALA A 60 -22.48 6.01 -2.09
N LEU A 61 -22.31 5.72 -3.37
CA LEU A 61 -23.37 5.38 -4.33
C LEU A 61 -23.60 3.86 -4.43
N GLY A 62 -22.88 3.07 -3.62
CA GLY A 62 -22.92 1.61 -3.62
C GLY A 62 -22.17 1.00 -4.80
N LEU A 63 -20.98 1.52 -5.13
CA LEU A 63 -20.14 0.95 -6.18
C LEU A 63 -19.73 -0.48 -5.81
N VAL A 64 -19.99 -1.42 -6.71
CA VAL A 64 -19.58 -2.82 -6.58
C VAL A 64 -18.40 -3.07 -7.51
N VAL A 65 -17.28 -3.47 -6.95
CA VAL A 65 -16.06 -3.82 -7.69
C VAL A 65 -16.00 -5.34 -7.86
N LEU A 66 -15.87 -5.77 -9.11
CA LEU A 66 -15.74 -7.18 -9.46
C LEU A 66 -14.25 -7.57 -9.43
N LEU A 67 -13.89 -8.53 -8.57
CA LEU A 67 -12.54 -9.10 -8.59
C LEU A 67 -12.42 -10.14 -9.72
N ASN A 68 -11.23 -10.33 -10.29
CA ASN A 68 -10.88 -11.24 -11.40
C ASN A 68 -11.48 -11.04 -12.81
N HIS A 69 -12.70 -10.53 -13.00
CA HIS A 69 -13.31 -10.39 -14.33
C HIS A 69 -13.52 -8.92 -14.73
N SER A 70 -13.03 -8.57 -15.92
CA SER A 70 -12.84 -7.19 -16.37
C SER A 70 -14.13 -6.38 -16.54
N SER A 71 -15.29 -7.02 -16.71
CA SER A 71 -16.59 -6.33 -16.91
C SER A 71 -17.82 -7.24 -16.80
N ASN A 72 -17.68 -8.55 -17.01
CA ASN A 72 -18.82 -9.46 -17.09
C ASN A 72 -18.92 -10.33 -15.83
N PRO A 73 -20.11 -10.43 -15.21
CA PRO A 73 -20.31 -11.33 -14.09
C PRO A 73 -20.10 -12.78 -14.56
N CYS A 74 -19.16 -13.48 -13.93
CA CYS A 74 -18.92 -14.89 -14.16
C CYS A 74 -20.10 -15.73 -13.61
N PRO A 75 -20.48 -16.86 -14.25
CA PRO A 75 -21.51 -17.78 -13.74
C PRO A 75 -21.17 -18.43 -12.39
N GLY A 76 -19.91 -18.38 -11.96
CA GLY A 76 -19.46 -18.93 -10.68
C GLY A 76 -20.10 -18.20 -9.50
N ALA A 77 -20.31 -18.91 -8.39
CA ALA A 77 -20.92 -18.36 -7.19
C ALA A 77 -20.21 -17.06 -6.75
N VAL A 78 -21.00 -15.99 -6.70
CA VAL A 78 -20.58 -14.66 -6.28
C VAL A 78 -20.89 -14.52 -4.80
N GLU A 79 -19.89 -14.16 -4.01
CA GLU A 79 -20.10 -13.67 -2.65
C GLU A 79 -19.74 -12.19 -2.64
N THR A 80 -20.65 -11.35 -2.16
CA THR A 80 -20.40 -9.91 -2.03
C THR A 80 -20.02 -9.59 -0.60
N ILE A 81 -18.82 -9.03 -0.41
CA ILE A 81 -18.41 -8.41 0.84
C ILE A 81 -18.87 -6.95 0.81
N TRP A 82 -19.72 -6.62 1.76
CA TRP A 82 -20.26 -5.28 1.95
C TRP A 82 -19.31 -4.43 2.79
N ASP A 83 -19.35 -3.12 2.58
CA ASP A 83 -18.60 -2.12 3.37
C ASP A 83 -17.11 -2.44 3.49
N PHE A 84 -16.51 -2.93 2.40
CA PHE A 84 -15.10 -3.28 2.35
C PHE A 84 -14.24 -2.01 2.27
N ILE A 85 -13.19 -1.98 3.08
CA ILE A 85 -12.38 -0.77 3.25
C ILE A 85 -11.13 -0.86 2.37
N VAL A 86 -10.92 0.17 1.55
CA VAL A 86 -9.73 0.32 0.71
C VAL A 86 -9.05 1.62 1.04
N ILE A 87 -7.84 1.53 1.58
CA ILE A 87 -7.02 2.69 1.96
C ILE A 87 -6.09 3.00 0.79
N ASN A 88 -6.27 4.19 0.22
CA ASN A 88 -5.54 4.70 -0.93
C ASN A 88 -4.91 6.05 -0.61
N VAL A 89 -4.00 6.51 -1.47
CA VAL A 89 -3.39 7.85 -1.37
C VAL A 89 -4.43 8.98 -1.42
N SER A 90 -5.57 8.76 -2.07
CA SER A 90 -6.69 9.71 -2.11
C SER A 90 -7.59 9.66 -0.86
N GLY A 91 -7.31 8.76 0.09
CA GLY A 91 -8.10 8.57 1.31
C GLY A 91 -8.65 7.15 1.47
N ILE A 92 -9.58 7.01 2.40
CA ILE A 92 -10.26 5.78 2.80
C ILE A 92 -11.55 5.66 2.01
N HIS A 93 -11.67 4.58 1.25
CA HIS A 93 -12.82 4.27 0.41
C HIS A 93 -13.60 3.11 1.00
N ILE A 94 -14.93 3.24 1.01
CA ILE A 94 -15.85 2.16 1.40
C ILE A 94 -16.54 1.69 0.11
N LEU A 95 -16.28 0.43 -0.25
CA LEU A 95 -16.72 -0.17 -1.51
C LEU A 95 -17.35 -1.54 -1.24
N ASN A 96 -18.20 -2.00 -2.14
CA ASN A 96 -18.66 -3.39 -2.11
C ASN A 96 -17.78 -4.22 -3.03
N LEU A 97 -17.28 -5.37 -2.56
CA LEU A 97 -16.46 -6.27 -3.37
C LEU A 97 -17.24 -7.53 -3.73
N SER A 98 -17.34 -7.85 -5.01
CA SER A 98 -17.84 -9.16 -5.45
C SER A 98 -16.66 -10.09 -5.73
N ILE A 99 -16.63 -11.19 -5.00
CA ILE A 99 -15.61 -12.23 -5.08
C ILE A 99 -16.15 -13.37 -5.91
N TYR A 100 -15.30 -13.90 -6.79
CA TYR A 100 -15.64 -15.05 -7.61
C TYR A 100 -14.88 -16.28 -7.12
N LYS A 101 -15.58 -17.41 -6.98
CA LYS A 101 -14.97 -18.73 -6.76
C LYS A 101 -14.47 -19.38 -8.06
N CYS A 102 -14.34 -18.61 -9.14
CA CYS A 102 -13.88 -19.11 -10.42
C CYS A 102 -12.44 -19.64 -10.31
N TYR A 103 -12.22 -20.86 -10.82
CA TYR A 103 -10.88 -21.42 -10.95
C TYR A 103 -10.18 -20.76 -12.14
N GLN A 104 -9.24 -19.85 -11.88
CA GLN A 104 -8.28 -19.43 -12.90
C GLN A 104 -7.09 -20.39 -12.85
N MET A 105 -6.76 -21.00 -13.99
CA MET A 105 -5.60 -21.89 -14.16
C MET A 105 -5.60 -23.16 -13.28
N GLY A 106 -6.79 -23.69 -12.93
CA GLY A 106 -6.91 -24.97 -12.21
C GLY A 106 -6.58 -24.93 -10.71
N LEU A 107 -6.31 -23.76 -10.14
CA LEU A 107 -6.03 -23.59 -8.70
C LEU A 107 -7.16 -22.80 -8.00
N PRO A 108 -7.54 -23.19 -6.76
CA PRO A 108 -8.48 -22.41 -5.96
C PRO A 108 -7.87 -21.04 -5.67
N THR A 109 -8.50 -19.99 -6.19
CA THR A 109 -8.01 -18.62 -5.97
C THR A 109 -8.58 -18.09 -4.65
N THR A 110 -7.75 -18.02 -3.61
CA THR A 110 -8.10 -17.40 -2.32
C THR A 110 -8.43 -15.91 -2.49
N LEU A 111 -9.21 -15.33 -1.57
CA LEU A 111 -9.51 -13.89 -1.57
C LEU A 111 -8.23 -13.04 -1.62
N CYS A 112 -7.22 -13.39 -0.83
CA CYS A 112 -5.92 -12.70 -0.83
C CYS A 112 -5.28 -12.69 -2.23
N ASN A 113 -5.32 -13.80 -2.96
CA ASN A 113 -4.79 -13.83 -4.34
C ASN A 113 -5.57 -12.90 -5.27
N GLN A 114 -6.90 -12.82 -5.13
CA GLN A 114 -7.73 -11.92 -5.92
C GLN A 114 -7.41 -10.45 -5.62
N LEU A 115 -7.29 -10.09 -4.35
CA LEU A 115 -6.91 -8.75 -3.92
C LEU A 115 -5.53 -8.35 -4.45
N LEU A 116 -4.53 -9.23 -4.31
CA LEU A 116 -3.16 -8.96 -4.77
C LEU A 116 -3.07 -8.77 -6.29
N ARG A 117 -3.88 -9.51 -7.07
CA ARG A 117 -3.99 -9.32 -8.54
C ARG A 117 -4.53 -7.94 -8.91
N HIS A 118 -5.37 -7.36 -8.06
CA HIS A 118 -5.93 -6.01 -8.19
C HIS A 118 -5.09 -4.95 -7.46
N GLN A 119 -3.85 -5.25 -7.10
CA GLN A 119 -2.94 -4.34 -6.39
C GLN A 119 -3.48 -3.86 -5.03
N LEU A 120 -4.31 -4.69 -4.40
CA LEU A 120 -4.82 -4.50 -3.05
C LEU A 120 -4.08 -5.45 -2.11
N PHE A 121 -3.28 -4.88 -1.22
CA PHE A 121 -2.59 -5.64 -0.18
C PHE A 121 -3.53 -5.85 1.01
N PRO A 122 -3.86 -7.09 1.38
CA PRO A 122 -4.79 -7.34 2.46
C PRO A 122 -4.18 -6.98 3.83
N ALA A 123 -4.96 -6.33 4.68
CA ALA A 123 -4.54 -6.01 6.05
C ALA A 123 -4.40 -7.27 6.93
N THR A 124 -5.10 -8.35 6.58
CA THR A 124 -5.03 -9.66 7.23
C THR A 124 -5.12 -10.78 6.21
N LEU A 125 -4.49 -11.92 6.47
CA LEU A 125 -4.37 -13.02 5.50
C LEU A 125 -5.59 -13.95 5.38
N LYS A 126 -6.44 -14.04 6.41
CA LYS A 126 -7.53 -15.02 6.46
C LYS A 126 -8.86 -14.46 5.94
N LEU A 127 -9.26 -13.33 6.50
CA LEU A 127 -10.53 -12.64 6.21
C LEU A 127 -10.23 -11.14 6.24
N PRO A 128 -9.64 -10.60 5.16
CA PRO A 128 -9.42 -9.17 5.05
C PRO A 128 -10.77 -8.46 5.03
N GLN A 129 -10.94 -7.49 5.92
CA GLN A 129 -12.03 -6.50 5.88
C GLN A 129 -11.53 -5.14 5.37
N ALA A 130 -10.21 -4.98 5.31
CA ALA A 130 -9.54 -3.80 4.83
C ALA A 130 -8.33 -4.18 3.97
N THR A 131 -8.00 -3.33 3.01
CA THR A 131 -6.80 -3.44 2.17
C THR A 131 -6.11 -2.11 2.04
N PHE A 132 -4.81 -2.17 1.78
CA PHE A 132 -3.98 -1.04 1.43
C PHE A 132 -3.59 -1.17 -0.04
N THR A 133 -3.79 -0.11 -0.82
CA THR A 133 -3.37 -0.14 -2.23
C THR A 133 -1.84 -0.21 -2.35
N PHE A 134 -1.32 -0.85 -3.39
CA PHE A 134 0.12 -0.85 -3.65
C PHE A 134 0.65 0.57 -3.87
N ASN A 135 -0.18 1.45 -4.46
CA ASN A 135 0.18 2.86 -4.64
C ASN A 135 0.43 3.56 -3.30
N LEU A 136 -0.42 3.36 -2.30
CA LEU A 136 -0.22 3.89 -0.94
C LEU A 136 1.08 3.36 -0.32
N LEU A 137 1.30 2.05 -0.39
CA LEU A 137 2.50 1.41 0.19
C LEU A 137 3.79 1.90 -0.47
N ASN A 138 3.79 2.02 -1.81
CA ASN A 138 4.92 2.55 -2.57
C ASN A 138 5.18 4.03 -2.26
N MET A 139 4.12 4.85 -2.20
CA MET A 139 4.24 6.28 -1.89
C MET A 139 4.85 6.49 -0.50
N PHE A 140 4.36 5.76 0.51
CA PHE A 140 4.92 5.85 1.86
C PHE A 140 6.37 5.36 1.93
N TYR A 141 6.69 4.26 1.24
CA TYR A 141 8.05 3.75 1.16
C TYR A 141 9.02 4.79 0.58
N LEU A 142 8.65 5.45 -0.53
CA LEU A 142 9.44 6.51 -1.15
C LEU A 142 9.63 7.71 -0.21
N LEU A 143 8.57 8.16 0.46
CA LEU A 143 8.65 9.29 1.40
C LEU A 143 9.52 8.96 2.61
N THR A 144 9.50 7.72 3.09
CA THR A 144 10.39 7.28 4.18
C THR A 144 11.87 7.42 3.79
N LEU A 145 12.21 7.13 2.52
CA LEU A 145 13.56 7.28 1.99
C LEU A 145 13.95 8.75 1.76
N GLN A 146 13.01 9.60 1.36
CA GLN A 146 13.29 10.98 0.95
C GLN A 146 13.20 12.00 2.09
N SER A 147 12.19 11.90 2.96
CA SER A 147 11.81 13.00 3.87
C SER A 147 11.77 12.62 5.35
N LYS A 148 12.14 11.38 5.72
CA LYS A 148 12.04 10.86 7.11
C LYS A 148 10.65 11.10 7.73
N ILE A 149 9.60 11.04 6.93
CA ILE A 149 8.22 11.21 7.39
C ILE A 149 7.88 10.15 8.45
N ALA A 150 7.19 10.54 9.52
CA ALA A 150 6.68 9.57 10.48
C ALA A 150 5.48 8.82 9.88
N VAL A 151 5.36 7.53 10.18
CA VAL A 151 4.22 6.71 9.73
C VAL A 151 2.88 7.33 10.18
N PHE A 152 2.86 7.84 11.41
CA PHE A 152 1.72 8.52 12.02
C PHE A 152 1.23 9.69 11.17
N ASP A 153 2.12 10.61 10.82
CA ASP A 153 1.78 11.80 10.03
C ASP A 153 1.26 11.43 8.65
N PHE A 154 1.88 10.45 7.99
CA PHE A 154 1.44 10.00 6.67
C PHE A 154 0.05 9.35 6.71
N TYR A 155 -0.19 8.49 7.70
CA TYR A 155 -1.48 7.82 7.84
C TYR A 155 -2.60 8.82 8.17
N HIS A 156 -2.38 9.74 9.11
CA HIS A 156 -3.39 10.75 9.43
C HIS A 156 -3.61 11.76 8.30
N ALA A 157 -2.59 12.10 7.53
CA ALA A 157 -2.78 12.89 6.31
C ALA A 157 -3.71 12.17 5.33
N THR A 158 -3.59 10.85 5.21
CA THR A 158 -4.49 10.02 4.38
C THR A 158 -5.92 9.99 4.93
N GLU A 159 -6.09 9.91 6.25
CA GLU A 159 -7.42 10.03 6.88
C GLU A 159 -8.05 11.39 6.61
N GLN A 160 -7.28 12.48 6.72
CA GLN A 160 -7.73 13.84 6.46
C GLN A 160 -8.10 14.08 4.99
N GLN A 161 -7.51 13.35 4.04
CA GLN A 161 -7.98 13.37 2.63
C GLN A 161 -9.44 12.87 2.49
N THR A 162 -9.89 12.04 3.43
CA THR A 162 -11.25 11.49 3.47
C THR A 162 -12.19 12.42 4.23
N ASP A 163 -11.75 12.89 5.39
CA ASP A 163 -12.48 13.84 6.21
C ASP A 163 -11.51 14.72 7.01
N ASN A 164 -11.25 15.92 6.48
CA ASN A 164 -10.38 16.90 7.11
C ASN A 164 -11.03 17.61 8.31
N VAL A 165 -12.36 17.54 8.44
CA VAL A 165 -13.11 18.24 9.50
C VAL A 165 -13.31 17.34 10.72
N GLY A 166 -13.15 16.02 10.56
CA GLY A 166 -13.32 15.04 11.63
C GLY A 166 -14.77 14.84 12.06
N VAL A 167 -15.73 15.10 11.16
CA VAL A 167 -17.17 14.94 11.42
C VAL A 167 -17.56 13.47 11.38
N LYS A 168 -16.91 12.68 10.52
CA LYS A 168 -17.12 11.25 10.35
C LYS A 168 -16.17 10.50 11.27
N LYS A 169 -16.74 9.56 12.02
CA LYS A 169 -15.95 8.56 12.74
C LYS A 169 -15.44 7.52 11.75
N LEU A 170 -14.20 7.70 11.29
CA LEU A 170 -13.51 6.71 10.46
C LEU A 170 -12.94 5.58 11.34
N PRO A 171 -12.93 4.32 10.87
CA PRO A 171 -12.27 3.26 11.60
C PRO A 171 -10.75 3.43 11.55
N ASP A 172 -10.09 3.25 12.69
CA ASP A 172 -8.63 3.36 12.80
C ASP A 172 -7.95 2.07 12.33
N TYR A 173 -7.13 2.23 11.29
CA TYR A 173 -6.31 1.19 10.67
C TYR A 173 -4.81 1.43 10.84
N TYR A 174 -4.39 2.38 11.67
CA TYR A 174 -3.00 2.77 11.88
C TYR A 174 -2.09 1.59 12.27
N GLU A 175 -2.47 0.82 13.29
CA GLU A 175 -1.69 -0.35 13.73
C GLU A 175 -1.60 -1.42 12.62
N ARG A 176 -2.67 -1.57 11.84
CA ARG A 176 -2.68 -2.50 10.71
C ARG A 176 -1.77 -2.00 9.58
N PHE A 177 -1.72 -0.69 9.36
CA PHE A 177 -0.82 -0.07 8.40
C PHE A 177 0.65 -0.27 8.77
N LEU A 178 1.02 -0.10 10.04
CA LEU A 178 2.38 -0.39 10.54
C LEU A 178 2.79 -1.84 10.23
N ASN A 179 1.94 -2.80 10.58
CA ASN A 179 2.20 -4.21 10.33
C ASN A 179 2.33 -4.52 8.83
N VAL A 180 1.41 -3.99 8.02
CA VAL A 180 1.45 -4.16 6.57
C VAL A 180 2.71 -3.53 5.98
N MET A 181 3.15 -2.37 6.46
CA MET A 181 4.38 -1.74 5.99
C MET A 181 5.62 -2.56 6.32
N HIS A 182 5.70 -3.16 7.51
CA HIS A 182 6.79 -4.10 7.84
C HIS A 182 6.81 -5.29 6.88
N VAL A 183 5.66 -5.93 6.66
CA VAL A 183 5.56 -7.05 5.71
C VAL A 183 5.92 -6.61 4.29
N TRP A 184 5.39 -5.47 3.85
CA TRP A 184 5.63 -4.92 2.52
C TRP A 184 7.13 -4.67 2.27
N CYS A 185 7.81 -3.99 3.19
CA CYS A 185 9.25 -3.73 3.09
C CYS A 185 10.03 -5.04 2.98
N ASN A 186 9.72 -6.02 3.82
CA ASN A 186 10.39 -7.33 3.76
C ASN A 186 10.14 -8.05 2.42
N LEU A 187 8.89 -8.06 1.94
CA LEU A 187 8.55 -8.66 0.64
C LEU A 187 9.26 -7.95 -0.52
N MET A 188 9.36 -6.62 -0.48
CA MET A 188 10.09 -5.86 -1.50
C MET A 188 11.59 -6.15 -1.44
N CYS A 189 12.18 -6.22 -0.24
CA CYS A 189 13.58 -6.62 -0.05
C CYS A 189 13.88 -8.02 -0.60
N ALA A 190 12.96 -8.98 -0.50
CA ALA A 190 13.14 -10.32 -1.08
C ALA A 190 12.82 -10.35 -2.60
N LYS A 191 11.89 -9.51 -3.06
CA LYS A 191 11.46 -9.46 -4.47
C LYS A 191 12.53 -8.85 -5.38
N GLN A 192 13.14 -7.73 -4.98
CA GLN A 192 14.11 -6.98 -5.78
C GLN A 192 15.35 -7.80 -6.23
N PRO A 193 16.06 -8.52 -5.35
CA PRO A 193 17.18 -9.41 -5.72
C PRO A 193 16.72 -10.69 -6.42
N GLY A 194 15.41 -10.94 -6.51
CA GLY A 194 14.88 -12.16 -7.11
C GLY A 194 15.03 -13.41 -6.24
N CYS A 195 15.12 -13.29 -4.90
CA CYS A 195 15.29 -14.43 -3.98
C CYS A 195 14.21 -15.52 -4.12
N ARG A 196 13.03 -15.18 -4.64
CA ARG A 196 11.98 -16.16 -4.96
C ARG A 196 12.39 -17.15 -6.06
N HIS A 197 13.33 -16.79 -6.94
CA HIS A 197 13.81 -17.64 -8.02
C HIS A 197 15.02 -18.49 -7.61
N ASP A 198 15.47 -18.39 -6.35
CA ASP A 198 16.46 -19.30 -5.80
C ASP A 198 15.87 -20.72 -5.78
N PRO A 199 16.56 -21.74 -6.31
CA PRO A 199 16.13 -23.13 -6.23
C PRO A 199 15.86 -23.62 -4.80
N GLN A 200 16.54 -23.07 -3.79
CA GLN A 200 16.33 -23.38 -2.37
C GLN A 200 15.14 -22.60 -1.79
N GLY A 201 14.64 -21.60 -2.52
CA GLY A 201 13.51 -20.77 -2.15
C GLY A 201 13.89 -19.63 -1.20
N VAL A 202 12.90 -18.77 -0.97
CA VAL A 202 13.05 -17.51 -0.20
C VAL A 202 13.37 -17.73 1.29
N LEU A 203 13.09 -18.91 1.84
CA LEU A 203 13.35 -19.21 3.26
C LEU A 203 14.83 -19.49 3.53
N ASP A 204 15.53 -19.99 2.52
CA ASP A 204 16.96 -20.33 2.58
C ASP A 204 17.85 -19.13 2.20
N THR A 205 17.25 -17.97 1.93
CA THR A 205 17.99 -16.73 1.70
C THR A 205 18.85 -16.37 2.92
N ALA A 206 20.17 -16.38 2.73
CA ALA A 206 21.14 -16.12 3.78
C ALA A 206 21.16 -14.63 4.19
N PRO A 207 21.60 -14.32 5.42
CA PRO A 207 21.75 -12.93 5.86
C PRO A 207 22.63 -12.12 4.87
N GLY A 208 22.13 -10.95 4.46
CA GLY A 208 22.82 -10.06 3.52
C GLY A 208 22.56 -10.33 2.03
N GLN A 209 21.92 -11.44 1.65
CA GLN A 209 21.64 -11.74 0.23
C GLN A 209 20.56 -10.86 -0.39
N CYS A 210 19.72 -10.21 0.44
CA CYS A 210 18.71 -9.25 -0.04
C CYS A 210 19.22 -7.82 -0.18
N THR A 211 20.49 -7.57 0.15
CA THR A 211 21.05 -6.22 0.22
C THR A 211 22.09 -5.99 -0.86
N VAL A 212 22.13 -4.78 -1.40
CA VAL A 212 23.25 -4.34 -2.23
C VAL A 212 24.47 -4.04 -1.35
N GLU A 213 25.66 -4.35 -1.85
CA GLU A 213 26.89 -3.95 -1.19
C GLU A 213 26.94 -2.42 -1.07
N CYS A 214 27.01 -1.94 0.16
CA CYS A 214 27.13 -0.52 0.42
C CYS A 214 28.57 -0.07 0.11
N LEU A 215 28.77 0.68 -0.97
CA LEU A 215 30.09 1.22 -1.34
C LEU A 215 30.67 2.21 -0.32
N ALA A 216 29.81 2.79 0.52
CA ALA A 216 30.24 3.64 1.61
C ALA A 216 30.80 2.83 2.77
N CYS A 217 30.27 1.63 3.06
CA CYS A 217 30.76 0.80 4.17
C CYS A 217 32.26 0.44 3.99
N PRO A 218 33.02 0.28 5.08
CA PRO A 218 34.45 -0.02 5.01
C PRO A 218 34.72 -1.44 4.48
N HIS A 219 35.35 -1.51 3.31
CA HIS A 219 35.71 -2.71 2.57
C HIS A 219 37.23 -2.80 2.40
N PRO A 220 37.90 -3.78 3.05
CA PRO A 220 39.33 -3.99 2.87
C PRO A 220 39.70 -4.13 1.39
N ARG A 221 40.73 -3.41 0.96
CA ARG A 221 41.24 -3.41 -0.44
C ARG A 221 40.32 -2.77 -1.48
N VAL A 222 39.16 -2.25 -1.10
CA VAL A 222 38.25 -1.52 -2.01
C VAL A 222 38.28 -0.02 -1.67
N ASN A 223 37.87 0.35 -0.46
CA ASN A 223 37.81 1.75 -0.02
C ASN A 223 38.54 2.01 1.31
N LEU A 224 39.22 1.00 1.88
CA LEU A 224 40.13 1.15 3.01
C LEU A 224 41.59 1.19 2.55
N PRO A 225 42.43 2.05 3.17
CA PRO A 225 43.86 2.08 2.87
C PRO A 225 44.55 0.76 3.28
N ASN A 226 45.67 0.47 2.62
CA ASN A 226 46.49 -0.68 2.99
C ASN A 226 46.98 -0.55 4.45
N ASN A 227 47.00 -1.67 5.17
CA ASN A 227 47.33 -1.74 6.60
C ASN A 227 46.40 -0.89 7.51
N TRP A 228 45.15 -0.65 7.11
CA TRP A 228 44.14 0.03 7.94
C TRP A 228 44.00 -0.59 9.34
N ASP A 229 44.21 -1.90 9.44
CA ASP A 229 44.18 -2.71 10.66
C ASP A 229 45.38 -2.43 11.59
N ARG A 230 46.47 -1.86 11.07
CA ARG A 230 47.67 -1.47 11.83
C ARG A 230 47.75 0.03 12.10
N ALA A 231 46.82 0.82 11.58
CA ALA A 231 46.78 2.25 11.81
C ALA A 231 46.55 2.57 13.31
N PRO A 232 47.07 3.69 13.82
CA PRO A 232 46.74 4.19 15.15
C PRO A 232 45.21 4.28 15.35
N LEU A 233 44.73 4.05 16.57
CA LEU A 233 43.29 4.01 16.88
C LEU A 233 42.55 5.23 16.33
N GLN A 234 43.10 6.44 16.47
CA GLN A 234 42.54 7.68 15.94
C GLN A 234 42.31 7.65 14.43
N GLN A 235 43.21 7.03 13.65
CA GLN A 235 43.06 6.90 12.20
C GLN A 235 42.08 5.79 11.80
N LYS A 236 41.98 4.71 12.60
CA LYS A 236 40.93 3.69 12.44
C LYS A 236 39.54 4.28 12.61
N TYR A 237 39.35 5.15 13.61
CA TYR A 237 38.09 5.87 13.80
C TYR A 237 37.78 6.77 12.60
N VAL A 238 38.72 7.59 12.13
CA VAL A 238 38.52 8.46 10.96
C VAL A 238 38.14 7.65 9.71
N ASN A 239 38.84 6.54 9.45
CA ASN A 239 38.52 5.66 8.33
C ASN A 239 37.12 5.02 8.44
N MET A 240 36.63 4.79 9.65
CA MET A 240 35.27 4.24 9.90
C MET A 240 34.18 5.33 9.83
N TYR A 241 34.47 6.56 10.26
CA TYR A 241 33.50 7.67 10.22
C TYR A 241 33.34 8.26 8.82
N LEU A 242 34.41 8.34 8.02
CA LEU A 242 34.33 8.83 6.64
C LEU A 242 33.53 7.88 5.72
N THR A 243 33.41 6.60 6.11
CA THR A 243 32.64 5.55 5.42
C THR A 243 31.21 5.39 5.95
N ASN A 244 30.91 5.81 7.18
CA ASN A 244 29.63 5.54 7.84
C ASN A 244 28.69 6.75 7.79
N GLY A 245 28.03 6.94 6.64
CA GLY A 245 26.91 7.88 6.50
C GLY A 245 25.52 7.29 6.79
N HIS A 246 25.37 5.97 6.96
CA HIS A 246 24.05 5.32 6.91
C HIS A 246 23.79 4.34 8.06
N LYS A 247 22.60 4.46 8.67
CA LYS A 247 22.05 3.50 9.64
C LYS A 247 21.71 2.20 8.91
N THR A 248 22.36 1.09 9.27
CA THR A 248 21.94 -0.26 8.87
C THR A 248 20.79 -0.72 9.75
N TYR A 249 19.61 -0.94 9.18
CA TYR A 249 18.49 -1.57 9.87
C TYR A 249 18.70 -3.09 9.85
N SER A 250 18.88 -3.70 11.04
CA SER A 250 18.90 -5.16 11.18
C SER A 250 17.46 -5.68 11.27
N PHE A 251 17.07 -6.56 10.34
CA PHE A 251 15.73 -7.15 10.28
C PHE A 251 15.66 -8.46 11.09
N SER A 252 14.55 -8.66 11.82
CA SER A 252 14.23 -9.94 12.47
C SER A 252 13.43 -10.85 11.52
N LYS A 253 13.89 -12.09 11.32
CA LYS A 253 13.30 -13.13 10.43
C LYS A 253 11.82 -13.49 10.66
N VAL A 254 11.20 -13.07 11.77
CA VAL A 254 9.93 -13.63 12.25
C VAL A 254 8.71 -13.19 11.42
N ASP A 255 8.71 -11.97 10.88
CA ASP A 255 7.51 -11.40 10.21
C ASP A 255 7.28 -11.94 8.79
N ILE A 256 8.33 -12.49 8.17
CA ILE A 256 8.33 -12.96 6.77
C ILE A 256 7.66 -14.32 6.63
N LEU A 257 7.88 -15.22 7.60
CA LEU A 257 7.45 -16.61 7.57
C LEU A 257 5.92 -16.76 7.50
N THR A 258 5.17 -15.82 8.08
CA THR A 258 3.70 -15.86 8.16
C THR A 258 3.02 -15.54 6.84
N TYR A 259 3.60 -14.66 6.02
CA TYR A 259 3.04 -14.24 4.72
C TYR A 259 3.44 -15.18 3.57
N ILE A 260 4.62 -15.80 3.66
CA ILE A 260 5.15 -16.66 2.59
C ILE A 260 4.52 -18.06 2.61
N ASN A 261 4.18 -18.60 3.78
CA ASN A 261 3.87 -20.03 3.92
C ASN A 261 2.38 -20.41 4.10
N ASN A 262 1.42 -19.48 4.10
CA ASN A 262 0.01 -19.78 4.40
C ASN A 262 -0.18 -20.57 5.72
N GLY A 263 0.01 -19.93 6.88
CA GLY A 263 -0.26 -20.63 8.15
C GLY A 263 -0.05 -19.76 9.39
N CYS A 264 -1.11 -19.60 10.18
CA CYS A 264 -1.10 -18.94 11.48
C CYS A 264 -0.06 -19.52 12.45
N GLN A 265 0.66 -18.65 13.15
CA GLN A 265 0.64 -18.50 14.62
C GLN A 265 1.74 -17.52 15.07
N PHE A 266 1.41 -16.61 15.99
CA PHE A 266 2.37 -15.93 16.86
C PHE A 266 2.52 -16.79 18.13
N PRO A 267 3.77 -17.06 18.58
CA PRO A 267 4.24 -16.31 19.74
C PRO A 267 5.72 -15.90 19.65
N ALA A 268 6.02 -14.73 20.21
CA ALA A 268 7.35 -14.17 20.31
C ALA A 268 8.13 -14.79 21.49
N GLN A 269 9.35 -15.24 21.24
CA GLN A 269 10.39 -15.30 22.28
C GLN A 269 11.60 -14.49 21.81
N LYS A 270 11.87 -13.39 22.53
CA LYS A 270 13.06 -12.56 22.38
C LYS A 270 14.25 -13.30 22.97
N GLN A 271 15.25 -13.65 22.16
CA GLN A 271 16.61 -13.86 22.65
C GLN A 271 17.43 -12.59 22.33
N ARG A 272 17.81 -11.88 23.39
CA ARG A 272 18.82 -10.81 23.32
C ARG A 272 20.18 -11.50 23.17
N MET A 273 20.94 -11.17 22.12
CA MET A 273 22.35 -11.53 22.08
C MET A 273 23.12 -10.60 23.03
N HIS A 274 23.67 -11.18 24.09
CA HIS A 274 24.70 -10.56 24.90
C HIS A 274 25.99 -10.52 24.09
N TYR A 275 26.57 -9.34 23.92
CA TYR A 275 27.99 -9.22 23.61
C TYR A 275 28.75 -9.42 24.91
N GLN A 276 29.62 -10.42 24.95
CA GLN A 276 30.62 -10.58 26.02
C GLN A 276 31.75 -9.58 25.77
N GLU A 277 32.17 -8.92 26.86
CA GLU A 277 33.26 -7.94 26.94
C GLU A 277 34.63 -8.56 26.61
#